data_AF-A0A1I8EE38-F1
#
_entry.id   AF-A0A1I8EE38-F1
#
_cell.length_a   1.000
_cell.length_b   1.000
_cell.length_c   1.000
_cell.angle_alpha   90.00
_cell.angle_beta   90.00
_cell.angle_gamma   90.00
#
_symmetry.space_group_name_H-M   'P 1'
#
loop_
_entity.id
_entity.type
_entity.pdbx_description
1 polymer ?
#
loop_
_entity_poly.entity_id
_entity_poly.type
_entity_poly.pdbx_seq_one_letter_code
_entity_poly.pdbx_strand_id
1 'polypeptide(L)'
;MILTLENFQAKAQSQKPGNKGMQIWIWRFYSVLCIICYFLLPFCQSQKQEIKPVGDSSFNEKKTHLVGIRVEGLPSEDNGFVGYNDKEVSIVQPDVPVRVVLFGLGMDDIALVVFTRLGNNCSMSDIEITQPDFTIHTKERVVVKAAFPDSADLYQICVKQKPKENAQGKETEQDFSVLDDLRAMISTEIPPRQYYLPMGIQIAVICCLFVLSGLFSGLNLGLMALTPQELMLIQKSGSKKERAYAEVILPVRRSGNLLLCALLIGNVCVNSAISILFDDLTSGYVALITSSAGIVVFGEIFPQSLCVKKGLAVGARTIWITRFFMVLTFPIAYPISKILDVLLGDEVISYDRKRLMELIKMSTRDEGLAEELKIAVGAMEISDKTVSDVMTKIDDVFMLPNTTVLNTKTVAEILRMGYTRIPVFSGDRNTVVALLFVKDLALLDPDDNFMIQTVCGFHEHPLRFVMEDTPLRVMLEEFKKGDYHLAMVQRIVESEEADPAYELVGLVTLEDIVEEILQAEIVDETDVVMDNVHRIRRRNAQTD
;
A
#
# COMPACT_ATOMS: atom_id res chain seq x y z
N MET A 1 -16.24 -9.74 28.17
CA MET A 1 -14.79 -9.41 28.08
C MET A 1 -13.93 -10.28 28.99
N ILE A 2 -14.33 -10.51 30.25
CA ILE A 2 -13.61 -11.41 31.18
C ILE A 2 -13.78 -12.91 30.80
N LEU A 3 -14.96 -13.32 30.36
CA LEU A 3 -15.21 -14.70 29.88
C LEU A 3 -14.52 -15.05 28.55
N THR A 4 -14.18 -14.04 27.73
CA THR A 4 -13.38 -14.22 26.51
C THR A 4 -11.88 -14.30 26.78
N LEU A 5 -11.43 -13.88 27.97
CA LEU A 5 -10.04 -13.94 28.42
C LEU A 5 -9.66 -15.33 28.97
N GLU A 6 -10.56 -16.03 29.67
CA GLU A 6 -10.30 -17.38 30.20
C GLU A 6 -10.17 -18.43 29.08
N ASN A 7 -10.99 -18.33 28.03
CA ASN A 7 -10.89 -19.21 26.86
C ASN A 7 -9.58 -19.03 26.07
N PHE A 8 -8.89 -17.89 26.21
CA PHE A 8 -7.60 -17.64 25.56
C PHE A 8 -6.42 -18.26 26.33
N GLN A 9 -6.51 -18.36 27.67
CA GLN A 9 -5.51 -19.05 28.50
C GLN A 9 -5.45 -20.56 28.19
N ALA A 10 -6.60 -21.19 27.95
CA ALA A 10 -6.66 -22.62 27.61
C ALA A 10 -6.02 -22.93 26.23
N LYS A 11 -6.10 -21.99 25.28
CA LYS A 11 -5.60 -22.19 23.91
C LYS A 11 -4.12 -21.80 23.72
N ALA A 12 -3.58 -20.95 24.61
CA ALA A 12 -2.17 -20.54 24.58
C ALA A 12 -1.20 -21.62 25.12
N GLN A 13 -1.68 -22.62 25.86
CA GLN A 13 -0.84 -23.71 26.37
C GLN A 13 -0.47 -24.77 25.32
N SER A 14 -1.06 -24.76 24.11
CA SER A 14 -0.84 -25.81 23.10
C SER A 14 0.13 -25.46 21.95
N GLN A 15 0.75 -24.27 21.92
CA GLN A 15 1.66 -23.86 20.84
C GLN A 15 3.16 -23.79 21.21
N LYS A 16 3.99 -24.18 20.22
CA LYS A 16 5.45 -24.44 20.28
C LYS A 16 6.29 -23.32 20.93
N PRO A 17 7.46 -23.68 21.53
CA PRO A 17 8.17 -22.87 22.53
C PRO A 17 8.89 -21.60 22.02
N GLY A 18 8.86 -21.26 20.73
CA GLY A 18 9.66 -20.14 20.17
C GLY A 18 9.13 -18.72 20.42
N ASN A 19 7.88 -18.54 20.86
CA ASN A 19 7.21 -17.23 20.91
C ASN A 19 6.93 -16.72 22.35
N LYS A 20 7.46 -17.38 23.38
CA LYS A 20 7.10 -17.12 24.79
C LYS A 20 7.72 -15.84 25.36
N GLY A 21 8.91 -15.44 24.91
CA GLY A 21 9.62 -14.26 25.46
C GLY A 21 8.99 -12.92 25.09
N MET A 22 8.53 -12.77 23.85
CA MET A 22 7.93 -11.52 23.35
C MET A 22 6.51 -11.31 23.91
N GLN A 23 5.74 -12.38 24.04
CA GLN A 23 4.38 -12.36 24.62
C GLN A 23 4.37 -11.92 26.09
N ILE A 24 5.36 -12.34 26.89
CA ILE A 24 5.46 -11.98 28.33
C ILE A 24 5.84 -10.50 28.51
N TRP A 25 6.71 -9.97 27.66
CA TRP A 25 7.05 -8.53 27.66
C TRP A 25 5.88 -7.66 27.22
N ILE A 26 5.15 -8.10 26.18
CA ILE A 26 3.92 -7.46 25.72
C ILE A 26 2.89 -7.43 26.87
N TRP A 27 2.68 -8.53 27.58
CA TRP A 27 1.73 -8.61 28.69
C TRP A 27 2.06 -7.64 29.84
N ARG A 28 3.35 -7.48 30.18
CA ARG A 28 3.81 -6.52 31.20
C ARG A 28 3.65 -5.06 30.75
N PHE A 29 3.80 -4.77 29.47
CA PHE A 29 3.60 -3.43 28.92
C PHE A 29 2.10 -3.06 28.83
N TYR A 30 1.23 -4.01 28.46
CA TYR A 30 -0.23 -3.84 28.44
C TYR A 30 -0.82 -3.52 29.81
N SER A 31 -0.30 -4.14 30.89
CA SER A 31 -0.76 -3.83 32.25
C SER A 31 -0.45 -2.38 32.66
N VAL A 32 0.64 -1.80 32.15
CA VAL A 32 1.03 -0.41 32.44
C VAL A 32 0.23 0.58 31.56
N LEU A 33 -0.01 0.23 30.29
CA LEU A 33 -0.76 1.06 29.36
C LEU A 33 -2.26 1.13 29.70
N CYS A 34 -2.86 0.02 30.18
CA CYS A 34 -4.25 0.01 30.64
C CYS A 34 -4.47 0.93 31.86
N ILE A 35 -3.48 1.07 32.74
CA ILE A 35 -3.53 2.00 33.86
C ILE A 35 -3.51 3.44 33.35
N ILE A 36 -2.68 3.75 32.35
CA ILE A 36 -2.59 5.09 31.73
C ILE A 36 -3.88 5.45 30.98
N CYS A 37 -4.49 4.50 30.25
CA CYS A 37 -5.79 4.72 29.59
C CYS A 37 -6.95 4.90 30.58
N TYR A 38 -6.91 4.27 31.76
CA TYR A 38 -7.94 4.46 32.79
C TYR A 38 -7.88 5.87 33.42
N PHE A 39 -6.70 6.50 33.44
CA PHE A 39 -6.51 7.87 33.95
C PHE A 39 -6.85 8.97 32.92
N LEU A 40 -6.90 8.66 31.63
CA LEU A 40 -7.18 9.64 30.56
C LEU A 40 -8.67 9.73 30.16
N LEU A 41 -9.54 8.94 30.80
CA LEU A 41 -10.98 8.87 30.50
C LEU A 41 -11.89 10.03 31.02
N PRO A 42 -11.50 10.97 31.92
CA PRO A 42 -12.47 11.97 32.40
C PRO A 42 -12.58 13.23 31.51
N PHE A 43 -11.88 13.35 30.37
CA PHE A 43 -11.89 14.58 29.56
C PHE A 43 -13.07 14.72 28.57
N CYS A 44 -14.07 13.85 28.64
CA CYS A 44 -15.21 13.87 27.72
C CYS A 44 -16.56 13.81 28.48
N GLN A 45 -16.91 14.89 29.18
CA GLN A 45 -18.31 15.15 29.57
C GLN A 45 -18.65 16.63 29.37
N SER A 46 -19.45 16.90 28.35
CA SER A 46 -20.10 18.19 28.13
C SER A 46 -21.28 18.32 29.10
N GLN A 47 -21.25 19.33 29.97
CA GLN A 47 -22.32 19.66 30.91
C GLN A 47 -23.48 20.32 30.16
N LYS A 48 -24.67 19.71 30.23
CA LYS A 48 -25.94 20.27 29.77
C LYS A 48 -26.72 20.71 31.02
N GLN A 49 -26.81 22.01 31.29
CA GLN A 49 -27.62 22.53 32.41
C GLN A 49 -29.02 22.90 31.93
N GLU A 50 -30.02 22.31 32.58
CA GLU A 50 -31.44 22.67 32.47
C GLU A 50 -31.74 23.94 33.26
N ILE A 51 -32.47 24.87 32.62
CA ILE A 51 -32.96 26.11 33.23
C ILE A 51 -34.27 25.80 33.96
N LYS A 52 -34.35 26.09 35.27
CA LYS A 52 -35.60 26.09 36.06
C LYS A 52 -36.22 27.49 36.05
N PRO A 53 -37.55 27.64 35.92
CA PRO A 53 -38.21 28.94 36.03
C PRO A 53 -38.32 29.35 37.51
N VAL A 54 -37.98 30.61 37.80
CA VAL A 54 -38.18 31.26 39.10
C VAL A 54 -39.56 31.91 39.11
N GLY A 55 -40.29 31.71 40.20
CA GLY A 55 -41.71 32.05 40.34
C GLY A 55 -42.02 33.52 40.55
N ASP A 56 -43.29 33.83 40.30
CA ASP A 56 -43.94 35.13 40.47
C ASP A 56 -43.82 35.68 41.91
N SER A 57 -43.44 36.95 42.01
CA SER A 57 -43.80 37.79 43.14
C SER A 57 -44.20 39.18 42.65
N SER A 58 -45.49 39.49 42.88
CA SER A 58 -46.14 40.77 42.65
C SER A 58 -45.54 41.91 43.46
N PHE A 59 -45.26 43.07 42.85
CA PHE A 59 -45.36 44.38 43.51
C PHE A 59 -45.75 45.50 42.55
N ASN A 60 -46.66 46.35 43.03
CA ASN A 60 -47.30 47.49 42.38
C ASN A 60 -46.40 48.74 42.46
N GLU A 61 -45.86 49.19 41.33
CA GLU A 61 -45.53 50.57 40.97
C GLU A 61 -44.95 50.53 39.55
N LYS A 62 -45.45 51.34 38.59
CA LYS A 62 -44.90 51.39 37.22
C LYS A 62 -43.56 52.14 37.21
N LYS A 63 -42.53 51.52 37.79
CA LYS A 63 -41.13 51.92 37.68
C LYS A 63 -40.52 51.19 36.49
N THR A 64 -39.75 51.89 35.66
CA THR A 64 -39.04 51.25 34.55
C THR A 64 -38.00 50.31 35.16
N HIS A 65 -38.10 49.04 34.86
CA HIS A 65 -37.18 48.02 35.37
C HIS A 65 -36.46 47.39 34.18
N LEU A 66 -35.17 47.65 34.04
CA LEU A 66 -34.34 46.99 33.05
C LEU A 66 -34.05 45.55 33.52
N VAL A 67 -34.40 44.56 32.71
CA VAL A 67 -34.25 43.13 33.03
C VAL A 67 -33.03 42.54 32.31
N GLY A 68 -32.68 43.05 31.13
CA GLY A 68 -31.52 42.58 30.41
C GLY A 68 -31.24 43.33 29.12
N ILE A 69 -30.11 42.97 28.51
CA ILE A 69 -29.60 43.53 27.26
C ILE A 69 -29.29 42.39 26.29
N ARG A 70 -29.35 42.70 25.00
CA ARG A 70 -28.81 41.84 23.94
C ARG A 70 -28.15 42.72 22.90
N VAL A 71 -26.92 42.40 22.55
CA VAL A 71 -26.21 43.07 21.47
C VAL A 71 -26.35 42.28 20.18
N GLU A 72 -26.65 42.97 19.09
CA GLU A 72 -26.85 42.41 17.75
C GLU A 72 -26.03 43.19 16.72
N GLY A 73 -25.40 42.48 15.78
CA GLY A 73 -24.77 43.10 14.61
C GLY A 73 -25.79 43.80 13.70
N LEU A 74 -25.35 44.81 12.94
CA LEU A 74 -26.14 45.42 11.88
C LEU A 74 -26.13 44.51 10.63
N PRO A 75 -27.24 44.40 9.87
CA PRO A 75 -27.33 43.46 8.76
C PRO A 75 -26.60 43.93 7.48
N SER A 76 -26.04 45.15 7.47
CA SER A 76 -25.58 45.82 6.25
C SER A 76 -24.09 46.20 6.22
N GLU A 77 -23.35 46.09 7.33
CA GLU A 77 -21.89 46.28 7.41
C GLU A 77 -21.29 45.38 8.49
N ASP A 78 -19.96 45.20 8.48
CA ASP A 78 -19.16 44.32 9.36
C ASP A 78 -19.82 44.05 10.72
N ASN A 79 -19.99 42.77 11.07
CA ASN A 79 -20.61 42.36 12.32
C ASN A 79 -19.78 42.86 13.52
N GLY A 80 -20.07 44.06 14.00
CA GLY A 80 -19.41 44.66 15.16
C GLY A 80 -19.65 43.91 16.48
N PHE A 81 -20.44 42.83 16.47
CA PHE A 81 -20.62 41.93 17.60
C PHE A 81 -19.74 40.69 17.42
N VAL A 82 -18.78 40.50 18.33
CA VAL A 82 -17.76 39.43 18.27
C VAL A 82 -18.27 38.16 18.95
N GLY A 83 -19.00 38.29 20.07
CA GLY A 83 -19.50 37.16 20.85
C GLY A 83 -19.66 37.50 22.33
N TYR A 84 -19.63 36.49 23.19
CA TYR A 84 -19.62 36.65 24.64
C TYR A 84 -18.30 36.14 25.22
N ASN A 85 -17.82 36.77 26.29
CA ASN A 85 -16.66 36.28 27.04
C ASN A 85 -17.07 35.14 28.02
N ASP A 86 -16.11 34.49 28.68
CA ASP A 86 -16.34 33.39 29.66
C ASP A 86 -17.26 33.78 30.82
N LYS A 87 -17.43 35.09 31.07
CA LYS A 87 -18.33 35.66 32.09
C LYS A 87 -19.67 36.16 31.52
N GLU A 88 -20.01 35.76 30.29
CA GLU A 88 -21.24 36.14 29.56
C GLU A 88 -21.38 37.65 29.27
N VAL A 89 -20.27 38.39 29.30
CA VAL A 89 -20.19 39.81 28.91
C VAL A 89 -20.19 39.91 27.38
N SER A 90 -20.96 40.84 26.82
CA SER A 90 -21.03 41.05 25.36
C SER A 90 -19.74 41.70 24.84
N ILE A 91 -19.07 41.10 23.85
CA ILE A 91 -17.86 41.64 23.22
C ILE A 91 -18.23 42.30 21.89
N VAL A 92 -17.84 43.56 21.74
CA VAL A 92 -18.07 44.35 20.52
C VAL A 92 -16.75 44.88 19.97
N GLN A 93 -16.70 45.10 18.65
CA GLN A 93 -15.55 45.68 18.00
C GLN A 93 -15.48 47.20 18.29
N PRO A 94 -14.31 47.74 18.64
CA PRO A 94 -14.16 49.18 18.89
C PRO A 94 -14.58 50.02 17.68
N ASP A 95 -15.26 51.15 17.95
CA ASP A 95 -15.71 52.15 16.98
C ASP A 95 -16.66 51.65 15.86
N VAL A 96 -17.10 50.39 15.92
CA VAL A 96 -18.09 49.83 14.98
C VAL A 96 -19.49 49.95 15.60
N PRO A 97 -20.48 50.51 14.90
CA PRO A 97 -21.84 50.62 15.43
C PRO A 97 -22.47 49.24 15.60
N VAL A 98 -23.16 49.02 16.72
CA VAL A 98 -23.93 47.82 17.03
C VAL A 98 -25.35 48.18 17.46
N ARG A 99 -26.29 47.24 17.30
CA ARG A 99 -27.65 47.38 17.83
C ARG A 99 -27.70 46.80 19.22
N VAL A 100 -28.08 47.62 20.19
CA VAL A 100 -28.25 47.19 21.57
C VAL A 100 -29.75 47.16 21.86
N VAL A 101 -30.27 45.96 22.13
CA VAL A 101 -31.67 45.69 22.45
C VAL A 101 -31.83 45.61 23.96
N LEU A 102 -32.67 46.47 24.51
CA LEU A 102 -32.98 46.56 25.93
C LEU A 102 -34.33 45.90 26.20
N PHE A 103 -34.37 45.06 27.24
CA PHE A 103 -35.56 44.36 27.70
C PHE A 103 -35.91 44.77 29.12
N GLY A 104 -37.18 45.06 29.37
CA GLY A 104 -37.63 45.49 30.69
C GLY A 104 -39.12 45.71 30.79
N LEU A 105 -39.59 46.24 31.91
CA LEU A 105 -40.97 46.68 32.10
C LEU A 105 -41.02 48.21 32.08
N GLY A 106 -42.01 48.81 31.42
CA GLY A 106 -42.19 50.28 31.37
C GLY A 106 -41.14 51.01 30.53
N MET A 107 -40.71 50.39 29.42
CA MET A 107 -39.67 50.94 28.53
C MET A 107 -40.20 52.06 27.61
N ASP A 108 -41.51 52.30 27.58
CA ASP A 108 -42.18 53.38 26.85
C ASP A 108 -41.95 54.78 27.46
N ASP A 109 -41.60 54.82 28.75
CA ASP A 109 -41.38 56.04 29.53
C ASP A 109 -39.90 56.47 29.59
N ILE A 110 -39.02 55.92 28.75
CA ILE A 110 -37.57 56.22 28.76
C ILE A 110 -37.25 57.51 27.97
N ALA A 111 -36.42 58.38 28.56
CA ALA A 111 -35.94 59.62 27.95
C ALA A 111 -34.51 59.51 27.39
N LEU A 112 -33.62 58.86 28.13
CA LEU A 112 -32.19 58.81 27.85
C LEU A 112 -31.62 57.44 28.20
N VAL A 113 -30.81 56.89 27.30
CA VAL A 113 -29.97 55.72 27.56
C VAL A 113 -28.52 56.18 27.57
N VAL A 114 -27.81 55.87 28.65
CA VAL A 114 -26.42 56.26 28.88
C VAL A 114 -25.56 55.02 29.02
N PHE A 115 -24.39 55.01 28.39
CA PHE A 115 -23.34 54.07 28.69
C PHE A 115 -22.19 54.77 29.40
N THR A 116 -21.71 54.17 30.49
CA THR A 116 -20.62 54.70 31.32
C THR A 116 -19.61 53.63 31.65
N ARG A 117 -18.34 54.02 31.76
CA ARG A 117 -17.25 53.16 32.23
C ARG A 117 -17.03 53.24 33.75
N LEU A 118 -17.63 54.25 34.41
CA LEU A 118 -17.46 54.50 35.84
C LEU A 118 -18.55 53.78 36.63
N GLY A 119 -18.18 52.67 37.26
CA GLY A 119 -19.10 51.79 37.99
C GLY A 119 -20.10 52.53 38.90
N ASN A 120 -21.39 52.25 38.69
CA ASN A 120 -22.55 52.78 39.43
C ASN A 120 -22.76 54.31 39.41
N ASN A 121 -21.92 55.09 38.72
CA ASN A 121 -22.05 56.55 38.61
C ASN A 121 -22.60 56.96 37.24
N CYS A 122 -23.93 56.98 37.10
CA CYS A 122 -24.61 57.37 35.87
C CYS A 122 -24.60 58.88 35.55
N SER A 123 -23.97 59.71 36.39
CA SER A 123 -23.87 61.16 36.19
C SER A 123 -22.75 61.57 35.23
N MET A 124 -21.78 60.69 34.99
CA MET A 124 -20.69 60.87 34.04
C MET A 124 -20.90 59.88 32.89
N SER A 125 -21.42 60.37 31.78
CA SER A 125 -21.78 59.61 30.59
C SER A 125 -20.65 59.61 29.56
N ASP A 126 -20.27 58.44 29.05
CA ASP A 126 -19.35 58.34 27.91
C ASP A 126 -20.12 58.38 26.58
N ILE A 127 -21.30 57.76 26.54
CA ILE A 127 -22.18 57.72 25.37
C ILE A 127 -23.59 58.03 25.84
N GLU A 128 -24.20 59.07 25.27
CA GLU A 128 -25.58 59.47 25.55
C GLU A 128 -26.44 59.30 24.31
N ILE A 129 -27.55 58.57 24.42
CA ILE A 129 -28.49 58.32 23.32
C ILE A 129 -29.86 58.84 23.73
N THR A 130 -30.33 59.87 23.01
CA THR A 130 -31.62 60.54 23.22
C THR A 130 -32.70 59.99 22.29
N GLN A 131 -33.98 60.34 22.54
CA GLN A 131 -35.15 59.82 21.82
C GLN A 131 -35.10 59.79 20.27
N PRO A 132 -34.44 60.70 19.52
CA PRO A 132 -34.35 60.56 18.06
C PRO A 132 -33.57 59.32 17.59
N ASP A 133 -32.66 58.80 18.42
CA ASP A 133 -31.68 57.78 18.03
C ASP A 133 -32.01 56.37 18.55
N PHE A 134 -33.13 56.20 19.26
CA PHE A 134 -33.63 54.89 19.68
C PHE A 134 -35.09 54.63 19.30
N THR A 135 -35.38 53.39 18.89
CA THR A 135 -36.72 52.98 18.46
C THR A 135 -37.40 52.20 19.58
N ILE A 136 -38.52 52.73 20.10
CA ILE A 136 -39.38 52.03 21.07
C ILE A 136 -40.29 51.10 20.27
N HIS A 137 -40.05 49.79 20.34
CA HIS A 137 -40.85 48.80 19.61
C HIS A 137 -42.09 48.37 20.39
N THR A 138 -41.96 48.20 21.71
CA THR A 138 -43.05 47.82 22.62
C THR A 138 -42.80 48.41 24.01
N LYS A 139 -43.76 48.31 24.92
CA LYS A 139 -43.60 48.71 26.34
C LYS A 139 -42.52 47.91 27.09
N GLU A 140 -42.00 46.86 26.46
CA GLU A 140 -41.02 45.95 27.04
C GLU A 140 -39.69 45.89 26.27
N ARG A 141 -39.59 46.57 25.12
CA ARG A 141 -38.43 46.47 24.21
C ARG A 141 -38.08 47.79 23.55
N VAL A 142 -36.83 48.22 23.74
CA VAL A 142 -36.24 49.40 23.10
C VAL A 142 -34.96 48.99 22.39
N VAL A 143 -34.71 49.55 21.20
CA VAL A 143 -33.49 49.28 20.42
C VAL A 143 -32.72 50.59 20.25
N VAL A 144 -31.47 50.60 20.68
CA VAL A 144 -30.54 51.74 20.53
C VAL A 144 -29.41 51.35 19.58
N LYS A 145 -28.89 52.32 18.83
CA LYS A 145 -27.67 52.15 18.02
C LYS A 145 -26.53 52.86 18.72
N ALA A 146 -25.46 52.15 19.05
CA ALA A 146 -24.32 52.70 19.78
C ALA A 146 -23.00 52.20 19.15
N ALA A 147 -21.98 53.04 19.16
CA ALA A 147 -20.60 52.65 18.85
C ALA A 147 -19.75 52.87 20.10
N PHE A 148 -18.92 51.89 20.45
CA PHE A 148 -18.15 51.90 21.69
C PHE A 148 -16.66 52.14 21.38
N PRO A 149 -16.06 53.22 21.92
CA PRO A 149 -14.62 53.46 21.79
C PRO A 149 -13.78 52.35 22.42
N ASP A 150 -12.54 52.19 21.97
CA ASP A 150 -11.62 51.23 22.59
C ASP A 150 -11.32 51.63 24.05
N SER A 151 -11.64 50.73 24.98
CA SER A 151 -11.42 50.90 26.41
C SER A 151 -11.14 49.56 27.09
N ALA A 152 -10.31 49.59 28.13
CA ALA A 152 -10.05 48.43 28.99
C ALA A 152 -11.17 48.23 30.04
N ASP A 153 -11.95 49.27 30.30
CA ASP A 153 -13.06 49.24 31.25
C ASP A 153 -14.35 48.75 30.58
N LEU A 154 -15.20 48.07 31.36
CA LEU A 154 -16.51 47.60 30.92
C LEU A 154 -17.51 48.76 30.84
N TYR A 155 -18.27 48.82 29.75
CA TYR A 155 -19.38 49.75 29.59
C TYR A 155 -20.61 49.21 30.32
N GLN A 156 -21.07 49.96 31.33
CA GLN A 156 -22.34 49.74 32.03
C GLN A 156 -23.44 50.61 31.42
N ILE A 157 -24.68 50.13 31.52
CA ILE A 157 -25.86 50.83 31.02
C ILE A 157 -26.66 51.47 32.15
N CYS A 158 -27.04 52.72 31.94
CA CYS A 158 -27.94 53.49 32.78
C CYS A 158 -29.13 54.00 31.96
N VAL A 159 -30.33 53.94 32.53
CA VAL A 159 -31.54 54.41 31.86
C VAL A 159 -32.21 55.49 32.68
N LYS A 160 -32.50 56.65 32.07
CA LYS A 160 -33.26 57.74 32.69
C LYS A 160 -34.67 57.79 32.10
N GLN A 161 -35.65 57.83 32.99
CA GLN A 161 -37.05 57.96 32.64
C GLN A 161 -37.43 59.42 32.33
N LYS A 162 -38.52 59.63 31.58
CA LYS A 162 -39.08 60.96 31.30
C LYS A 162 -39.56 61.61 32.60
N PRO A 163 -39.33 62.93 32.78
CA PRO A 163 -39.88 63.64 33.94
C PRO A 163 -41.40 63.48 33.95
N LYS A 164 -41.95 63.08 35.09
CA LYS A 164 -43.41 63.04 35.31
C LYS A 164 -43.83 64.31 36.03
N GLU A 165 -44.82 64.99 35.47
CA GLU A 165 -45.50 66.09 36.16
C GLU A 165 -46.43 65.52 37.23
N ASN A 166 -46.21 65.92 38.48
CA ASN A 166 -47.17 65.62 39.54
C ASN A 166 -48.45 66.45 39.35
N ALA A 167 -49.55 66.08 40.01
CA ALA A 167 -50.85 66.78 39.95
C ALA A 167 -50.83 68.28 40.39
N GLN A 168 -49.65 68.84 40.70
CA GLN A 168 -49.38 70.23 41.06
C GLN A 168 -48.44 70.95 40.07
N GLY A 169 -48.16 70.38 38.89
CA GLY A 169 -47.36 71.03 37.84
C GLY A 169 -45.86 71.17 38.16
N LYS A 170 -45.34 70.37 39.11
CA LYS A 170 -43.91 70.28 39.42
C LYS A 170 -43.34 69.05 38.71
N GLU A 171 -42.33 69.25 37.88
CA GLU A 171 -41.53 68.17 37.30
C GLU A 171 -40.77 67.45 38.42
N THR A 172 -40.95 66.14 38.52
CA THR A 172 -40.14 65.31 39.42
C THR A 172 -38.95 64.78 38.63
N GLU A 173 -37.73 65.15 39.03
CA GLU A 173 -36.52 64.48 38.51
C GLU A 173 -36.56 63.00 38.91
N GLN A 174 -36.45 62.12 37.91
CA GLN A 174 -36.43 60.69 38.13
C GLN A 174 -35.00 60.19 38.14
N ASP A 175 -34.70 59.35 39.13
CA ASP A 175 -33.39 58.72 39.32
C ASP A 175 -33.05 57.76 38.16
N PHE A 176 -31.76 57.66 37.87
CA PHE A 176 -31.26 56.66 36.92
C PHE A 176 -31.54 55.25 37.44
N SER A 177 -32.06 54.40 36.58
CA SER A 177 -32.16 52.97 36.83
C SER A 177 -30.90 52.29 36.29
N VAL A 178 -30.11 51.71 37.20
CA VAL A 178 -28.87 50.98 36.89
C VAL A 178 -29.15 49.49 36.91
N LEU A 179 -28.59 48.76 35.95
CA LEU A 179 -28.58 47.30 35.97
C LEU A 179 -27.17 46.82 36.29
N ASP A 180 -26.96 46.46 37.56
CA ASP A 180 -25.69 45.91 38.07
C ASP A 180 -25.65 44.39 37.85
N ASP A 181 -25.66 43.98 36.57
CA ASP A 181 -25.47 42.59 36.15
C ASP A 181 -24.30 42.54 35.15
N LEU A 182 -23.37 41.61 35.34
CA LEU A 182 -22.25 41.38 34.42
C LEU A 182 -22.74 41.05 33.00
N ARG A 183 -23.90 40.39 32.88
CA ARG A 183 -24.54 40.09 31.59
C ARG A 183 -25.05 41.35 30.87
N ALA A 184 -25.22 42.44 31.62
CA ALA A 184 -25.66 43.72 31.10
C ALA A 184 -24.50 44.63 30.62
N MET A 185 -23.25 44.19 30.83
CA MET A 185 -22.05 44.96 30.48
C MET A 185 -21.54 44.63 29.09
N ILE A 186 -20.85 45.60 28.48
CA ILE A 186 -20.25 45.48 27.15
C ILE A 186 -18.73 45.70 27.26
N SER A 187 -17.96 44.81 26.65
CA SER A 187 -16.50 44.89 26.54
C SER A 187 -16.07 45.16 25.11
N THR A 188 -15.09 46.03 24.92
CA THR A 188 -14.40 46.25 23.64
C THR A 188 -13.09 45.48 23.53
N GLU A 189 -12.64 44.86 24.62
CA GLU A 189 -11.41 44.07 24.65
C GLU A 189 -11.63 42.70 24.01
N ILE A 190 -10.95 42.43 22.88
CA ILE A 190 -10.99 41.14 22.20
C ILE A 190 -9.97 40.23 22.89
N PRO A 191 -10.39 39.08 23.49
CA PRO A 191 -9.47 38.20 24.18
C PRO A 191 -8.41 37.65 23.21
N PRO A 192 -7.13 37.59 23.61
CA PRO A 192 -6.08 37.00 22.78
C PRO A 192 -6.33 35.51 22.57
N ARG A 193 -5.98 34.99 21.39
CA ARG A 193 -6.09 33.55 21.10
C ARG A 193 -5.27 32.74 22.11
N GLN A 194 -5.93 31.83 22.83
CA GLN A 194 -5.27 30.88 23.71
C GLN A 194 -4.73 29.71 22.88
N TYR A 195 -3.41 29.63 22.73
CA TYR A 195 -2.75 28.47 22.12
C TYR A 195 -2.68 27.31 23.13
N TYR A 196 -2.84 26.08 22.66
CA TYR A 196 -2.71 24.89 23.53
C TYR A 196 -1.30 24.71 24.10
N LEU A 197 -0.27 25.19 23.39
CA LEU A 197 1.14 25.04 23.74
C LEU A 197 1.92 26.33 23.41
N PRO A 198 3.09 26.56 24.05
CA PRO A 198 3.99 27.63 23.63
C PRO A 198 4.37 27.48 22.15
N MET A 199 4.29 28.57 21.38
CA MET A 199 4.46 28.58 19.92
C MET A 199 5.71 27.82 19.43
N GLY A 200 6.85 27.95 20.11
CA GLY A 200 8.08 27.23 19.75
C GLY A 200 8.00 25.71 19.93
N ILE A 201 7.30 25.24 20.96
CA ILE A 201 7.09 23.80 21.21
C ILE A 201 6.12 23.24 20.17
N GLN A 202 5.07 23.98 19.84
CA GLN A 202 4.08 23.57 18.84
C GLN A 202 4.71 23.39 17.45
N ILE A 203 5.55 24.34 17.01
CA ILE A 203 6.30 24.21 15.76
C ILE A 203 7.23 23.00 15.77
N ALA A 204 7.95 22.78 16.88
CA ALA A 204 8.83 21.61 17.01
C ALA A 204 8.07 20.28 16.92
N VAL A 205 6.89 20.19 17.55
CA VAL A 205 6.00 19.04 17.45
C VAL A 205 5.49 18.83 16.04
N ILE A 206 5.07 19.89 15.34
CA ILE A 206 4.63 19.81 13.93
C ILE A 206 5.75 19.30 13.03
N CYS A 207 6.99 19.82 13.18
CA CYS A 207 8.14 19.33 12.41
C CYS A 207 8.41 17.85 12.67
N CYS A 208 8.33 17.40 13.93
CA CYS A 208 8.46 15.99 14.30
C CYS A 208 7.37 15.12 13.65
N LEU A 209 6.12 15.58 13.67
CA LEU A 209 4.99 14.87 13.06
C LEU A 209 5.12 14.78 11.53
N PHE A 210 5.65 15.80 10.85
CA PHE A 210 5.93 15.70 9.41
C PHE A 210 6.95 14.61 9.08
N VAL A 211 8.02 14.50 9.87
CA VAL A 211 9.02 13.43 9.69
C VAL A 211 8.39 12.05 9.90
N LEU A 212 7.51 11.93 10.91
CA LEU A 212 6.81 10.69 11.21
C LEU A 212 5.77 10.30 10.13
N SER A 213 5.01 11.28 9.64
CA SER A 213 4.08 11.13 8.50
C SER A 213 4.83 10.63 7.27
N GLY A 214 5.93 11.31 6.93
CA GLY A 214 6.82 10.92 5.85
C GLY A 214 7.38 9.51 6.00
N LEU A 215 7.76 9.15 7.21
CA LEU A 215 8.25 7.80 7.50
C LEU A 215 7.18 6.74 7.26
N PHE A 216 5.94 6.93 7.73
CA PHE A 216 4.87 5.95 7.52
C PHE A 216 4.47 5.81 6.06
N SER A 217 4.29 6.94 5.37
CA SER A 217 3.95 6.95 3.95
C SER A 217 5.06 6.31 3.10
N GLY A 218 6.32 6.66 3.38
CA GLY A 218 7.49 6.10 2.70
C GLY A 218 7.70 4.61 3.00
N LEU A 219 7.54 4.16 4.25
CA LEU A 219 7.66 2.76 4.62
C LEU A 219 6.54 1.90 4.05
N ASN A 220 5.33 2.43 3.92
CA ASN A 220 4.23 1.70 3.31
C ASN A 220 4.60 1.31 1.87
N LEU A 221 5.09 2.26 1.08
CA LEU A 221 5.57 1.96 -0.27
C LEU A 221 6.84 1.09 -0.26
N GLY A 222 7.84 1.47 0.54
CA GLY A 222 9.17 0.84 0.53
C GLY A 222 9.21 -0.60 1.05
N LEU A 223 8.42 -0.93 2.07
CA LEU A 223 8.35 -2.29 2.63
C LEU A 223 7.35 -3.18 1.87
N MET A 224 6.28 -2.62 1.32
CA MET A 224 5.31 -3.42 0.55
C MET A 224 5.78 -3.71 -0.88
N ALA A 225 6.62 -2.84 -1.45
CA ALA A 225 7.20 -3.05 -2.77
C ALA A 225 8.06 -4.32 -2.87
N LEU A 226 8.65 -4.77 -1.77
CA LEU A 226 9.41 -6.01 -1.70
C LEU A 226 8.53 -7.15 -1.17
N THR A 227 8.44 -8.22 -1.94
CA THR A 227 7.75 -9.44 -1.53
C THR A 227 8.58 -10.20 -0.48
N PRO A 228 7.94 -11.02 0.38
CA PRO A 228 8.68 -11.86 1.33
C PRO A 228 9.72 -12.77 0.66
N GLN A 229 9.49 -13.19 -0.59
CA GLN A 229 10.35 -14.09 -1.34
C GLN A 229 11.56 -13.37 -1.95
N GLU A 230 11.37 -12.19 -2.55
CA GLU A 230 12.48 -11.32 -2.97
C GLU A 230 13.38 -11.00 -1.77
N LEU A 231 12.79 -10.78 -0.60
CA LEU A 231 13.55 -10.54 0.62
C LEU A 231 14.34 -11.77 1.08
N MET A 232 13.80 -12.98 0.93
CA MET A 232 14.54 -14.24 1.15
C MET A 232 15.66 -14.45 0.12
N LEU A 233 15.44 -14.06 -1.14
CA LEU A 233 16.46 -14.09 -2.17
C LEU A 233 17.62 -13.16 -1.80
N ILE A 234 17.31 -11.89 -1.47
CA ILE A 234 18.29 -10.90 -1.02
C ILE A 234 19.03 -11.38 0.24
N GLN A 235 18.35 -12.08 1.16
CA GLN A 235 18.98 -12.67 2.34
C GLN A 235 20.04 -13.73 1.97
N LYS A 236 19.85 -14.48 0.88
CA LYS A 236 20.78 -15.53 0.44
C LYS A 236 21.86 -15.04 -0.52
N SER A 237 21.51 -14.16 -1.47
CA SER A 237 22.39 -13.74 -2.57
C SER A 237 22.92 -12.31 -2.43
N GLY A 238 22.28 -11.44 -1.63
CA GLY A 238 22.62 -10.01 -1.53
C GLY A 238 23.97 -9.70 -0.86
N SER A 239 24.35 -8.43 -0.83
CA SER A 239 25.54 -7.95 -0.12
C SER A 239 25.42 -8.15 1.40
N LYS A 240 26.54 -8.22 2.15
CA LYS A 240 26.54 -8.41 3.62
C LYS A 240 25.61 -7.42 4.35
N LYS A 241 25.53 -6.17 3.88
CA LYS A 241 24.65 -5.14 4.46
C LYS A 241 23.17 -5.40 4.12
N GLU A 242 22.88 -5.80 2.89
CA GLU A 242 21.52 -6.07 2.42
C GLU A 242 20.94 -7.32 3.08
N ARG A 243 21.76 -8.35 3.30
CA ARG A 243 21.36 -9.55 4.04
C ARG A 243 20.90 -9.21 5.46
N ALA A 244 21.67 -8.38 6.17
CA ALA A 244 21.32 -7.93 7.52
C ALA A 244 20.02 -7.12 7.54
N TYR A 245 19.80 -6.25 6.54
CA TYR A 245 18.55 -5.50 6.40
C TYR A 245 17.35 -6.42 6.11
N ALA A 246 17.51 -7.36 5.19
CA ALA A 246 16.48 -8.33 4.81
C ALA A 246 16.05 -9.20 6.01
N GLU A 247 17.01 -9.71 6.80
CA GLU A 247 16.75 -10.55 7.97
C GLU A 247 15.87 -9.85 9.02
N VAL A 248 16.12 -8.55 9.24
CA VAL A 248 15.40 -7.75 10.22
C VAL A 248 13.98 -7.39 9.77
N ILE A 249 13.79 -7.16 8.48
CA ILE A 249 12.50 -6.76 7.86
C ILE A 249 11.58 -7.97 7.63
N LEU A 250 12.13 -9.13 7.26
CA LEU A 250 11.38 -10.34 6.91
C LEU A 250 10.27 -10.74 7.89
N PRO A 251 10.49 -10.79 9.22
CA PRO A 251 9.42 -11.17 10.15
C PRO A 251 8.25 -10.19 10.16
N VAL A 252 8.50 -8.92 9.85
CA VAL A 252 7.48 -7.85 9.83
C VAL A 252 6.70 -7.87 8.51
N ARG A 253 7.38 -8.12 7.38
CA ARG A 253 6.73 -8.24 6.05
C ARG A 253 5.94 -9.53 5.88
N ARG A 254 6.27 -10.60 6.61
CA ARG A 254 5.49 -11.86 6.63
C ARG A 254 4.03 -11.63 7.03
N SER A 255 3.78 -10.71 7.96
CA SER A 255 2.42 -10.27 8.30
C SER A 255 2.07 -9.00 7.50
N GLY A 256 2.05 -9.11 6.17
CA GLY A 256 1.89 -7.98 5.25
C GLY A 256 0.64 -7.13 5.54
N ASN A 257 -0.52 -7.78 5.69
CA ASN A 257 -1.77 -7.10 5.97
C ASN A 257 -1.77 -6.37 7.32
N LEU A 258 -1.17 -6.94 8.36
CA LEU A 258 -1.04 -6.28 9.67
C LEU A 258 -0.12 -5.05 9.57
N LEU A 259 1.02 -5.19 8.88
CA LEU A 259 1.95 -4.09 8.65
C LEU A 259 1.30 -2.95 7.86
N LEU A 260 0.54 -3.29 6.81
CA LEU A 260 -0.20 -2.34 5.97
C LEU A 260 -1.23 -1.58 6.80
N CYS A 261 -2.07 -2.28 7.56
CA CYS A 261 -3.08 -1.65 8.42
C CYS A 261 -2.44 -0.75 9.48
N ALA A 262 -1.38 -1.20 10.15
CA ALA A 262 -0.70 -0.42 11.18
C ALA A 262 -0.07 0.87 10.63
N LEU A 263 0.61 0.79 9.49
CA LEU A 263 1.23 1.96 8.85
C LEU A 263 0.20 2.94 8.29
N LEU A 264 -0.90 2.45 7.70
CA LEU A 264 -1.99 3.31 7.21
C LEU A 264 -2.70 4.04 8.35
N ILE A 265 -3.05 3.32 9.43
CA ILE A 265 -3.68 3.94 10.61
C ILE A 265 -2.73 4.98 11.21
N GLY A 266 -1.44 4.65 11.36
CA GLY A 266 -0.42 5.59 11.83
C GLY A 266 -0.33 6.84 10.97
N ASN A 267 -0.31 6.67 9.63
CA ASN A 267 -0.27 7.80 8.69
C ASN A 267 -1.49 8.71 8.81
N VAL A 268 -2.70 8.13 8.83
CA VAL A 268 -3.94 8.90 8.97
C VAL A 268 -3.98 9.64 10.31
N CYS A 269 -3.63 8.98 11.41
CA CYS A 269 -3.61 9.61 12.74
C CYS A 269 -2.62 10.79 12.81
N VAL A 270 -1.40 10.63 12.27
CA VAL A 270 -0.41 11.71 12.26
C VAL A 270 -0.84 12.85 11.35
N ASN A 271 -1.38 12.57 10.16
CA ASN A 271 -1.86 13.60 9.24
C ASN A 271 -3.01 14.41 9.86
N SER A 272 -3.97 13.75 10.53
CA SER A 272 -5.03 14.44 11.25
C SER A 272 -4.49 15.30 12.40
N ALA A 273 -3.50 14.82 13.14
CA ALA A 273 -2.86 15.59 14.22
C ALA A 273 -2.16 16.85 13.69
N ILE A 274 -1.48 16.75 12.53
CA ILE A 274 -0.85 17.91 11.86
C ILE A 274 -1.90 18.96 11.50
N SER A 275 -3.02 18.56 10.89
CA SER A 275 -4.10 19.49 10.51
C SER A 275 -4.72 20.20 11.71
N ILE A 276 -4.97 19.48 12.81
CA ILE A 276 -5.52 20.07 14.04
C ILE A 276 -4.56 21.09 14.65
N LEU A 277 -3.26 20.77 14.70
CA LEU A 277 -2.24 21.69 15.24
C LEU A 277 -2.04 22.93 14.36
N PHE A 278 -2.27 22.83 13.04
CA PHE A 278 -2.20 23.95 12.12
C PHE A 278 -3.40 24.90 12.24
N ASP A 279 -4.59 24.35 12.53
CA ASP A 279 -5.82 25.11 12.74
C ASP A 279 -5.68 26.07 13.94
N ASP A 280 -5.00 25.62 15.00
CA ASP A 280 -4.71 26.42 16.18
C ASP A 280 -3.72 27.58 15.89
N LEU A 281 -2.74 27.37 15.00
CA LEU A 281 -1.73 28.39 14.65
C LEU A 281 -2.20 29.47 13.68
N THR A 282 -3.23 29.19 12.88
CA THR A 282 -3.58 30.02 11.72
C THR A 282 -5.07 30.38 11.69
N SER A 283 -5.53 31.08 10.65
CA SER A 283 -6.97 31.17 10.37
C SER A 283 -7.43 29.89 9.68
N GLY A 284 -8.62 29.37 10.01
CA GLY A 284 -9.03 28.01 9.61
C GLY A 284 -8.92 27.71 8.11
N TYR A 285 -9.23 28.67 7.24
CA TYR A 285 -9.06 28.49 5.78
C TYR A 285 -7.59 28.41 5.34
N VAL A 286 -6.73 29.24 5.94
CA VAL A 286 -5.28 29.23 5.64
C VAL A 286 -4.64 27.96 6.22
N ALA A 287 -5.04 27.57 7.43
CA ALA A 287 -4.59 26.34 8.08
C ALA A 287 -4.91 25.10 7.24
N LEU A 288 -6.11 25.02 6.67
CA LEU A 288 -6.50 23.90 5.80
C LEU A 288 -5.61 23.79 4.56
N ILE A 289 -5.40 24.91 3.85
CA ILE A 289 -4.59 24.92 2.62
C ILE A 289 -3.12 24.62 2.94
N THR A 290 -2.55 25.30 3.92
CA THR A 290 -1.12 25.14 4.27
C THR A 290 -0.84 23.76 4.85
N SER A 291 -1.69 23.22 5.71
CA SER A 291 -1.52 21.86 6.25
C SER A 291 -1.65 20.80 5.15
N SER A 292 -2.65 20.91 4.28
CA SER A 292 -2.85 19.96 3.18
C SER A 292 -1.67 19.97 2.20
N ALA A 293 -1.22 21.15 1.77
CA ALA A 293 -0.06 21.28 0.90
C ALA A 293 1.23 20.73 1.56
N GLY A 294 1.42 21.02 2.86
CA GLY A 294 2.55 20.53 3.63
C GLY A 294 2.57 19.00 3.74
N ILE A 295 1.42 18.38 4.03
CA ILE A 295 1.29 16.92 4.15
C ILE A 295 1.60 16.26 2.81
N VAL A 296 1.04 16.75 1.71
CA VAL A 296 1.27 16.17 0.38
C VAL A 296 2.74 16.27 -0.03
N VAL A 297 3.36 17.43 0.12
CA VAL A 297 4.75 17.64 -0.34
C VAL A 297 5.77 16.96 0.59
N PHE A 298 5.70 17.26 1.89
CA PHE A 298 6.71 16.84 2.86
C PHE A 298 6.36 15.52 3.57
N GLY A 299 5.08 15.20 3.72
CA GLY A 299 4.60 13.97 4.36
C GLY A 299 4.39 12.79 3.40
N GLU A 300 4.20 13.04 2.10
CA GLU A 300 3.90 11.95 1.15
C GLU A 300 4.90 11.90 -0.01
N ILE A 301 4.88 12.89 -0.91
CA ILE A 301 5.59 12.83 -2.20
C ILE A 301 7.10 12.68 -2.00
N PHE A 302 7.71 13.55 -1.21
CA PHE A 302 9.17 13.53 -1.02
C PHE A 302 9.64 12.23 -0.32
N PRO A 303 9.06 11.81 0.82
CA PRO A 303 9.46 10.58 1.50
C PRO A 303 9.23 9.31 0.68
N GLN A 304 8.10 9.21 -0.04
CA GLN A 304 7.81 8.07 -0.90
C GLN A 304 8.84 7.93 -2.02
N SER A 305 9.20 9.04 -2.68
CA SER A 305 10.21 9.03 -3.74
C SER A 305 11.59 8.54 -3.27
N LEU A 306 11.97 8.85 -2.03
CA LEU A 306 13.21 8.37 -1.42
C LEU A 306 13.13 6.86 -1.10
N CYS A 307 11.98 6.40 -0.61
CA CYS A 307 11.77 5.01 -0.21
C CYS A 307 11.65 4.05 -1.41
N VAL A 308 11.31 4.53 -2.61
CA VAL A 308 11.37 3.70 -3.83
C VAL A 308 12.81 3.24 -4.12
N LYS A 309 13.81 4.12 -3.95
CA LYS A 309 15.21 3.80 -4.27
C LYS A 309 15.97 3.16 -3.09
N LYS A 310 15.62 3.53 -1.86
CA LYS A 310 16.35 3.14 -0.64
C LYS A 310 15.47 2.42 0.39
N GLY A 311 14.35 1.84 -0.03
CA GLY A 311 13.34 1.24 0.84
C GLY A 311 13.89 0.20 1.80
N LEU A 312 14.77 -0.69 1.32
CA LEU A 312 15.41 -1.72 2.14
C LEU A 312 16.25 -1.11 3.29
N ALA A 313 17.05 -0.08 2.99
CA ALA A 313 17.93 0.56 3.97
C ALA A 313 17.15 1.42 4.97
N VAL A 314 16.13 2.15 4.50
CA VAL A 314 15.26 2.97 5.37
C VAL A 314 14.46 2.07 6.29
N GLY A 315 13.79 1.05 5.75
CA GLY A 315 12.99 0.10 6.50
C GLY A 315 13.75 -0.66 7.58
N ALA A 316 14.99 -1.07 7.30
CA ALA A 316 15.79 -1.78 8.29
C ALA A 316 16.25 -0.87 9.43
N ARG A 317 16.59 0.40 9.14
CA ARG A 317 17.00 1.37 10.17
C ARG A 317 15.83 1.80 11.05
N THR A 318 14.64 1.93 10.48
CA THR A 318 13.45 2.42 11.20
C THR A 318 12.56 1.29 11.72
N ILE A 319 13.02 0.03 11.64
CA ILE A 319 12.26 -1.14 12.07
C ILE A 319 11.76 -1.06 13.51
N TRP A 320 12.54 -0.43 14.41
CA TRP A 320 12.16 -0.28 15.81
C TRP A 320 10.96 0.66 15.96
N ILE A 321 10.92 1.75 15.19
CA ILE A 321 9.79 2.68 15.12
C ILE A 321 8.57 1.95 14.54
N THR A 322 8.74 1.23 13.43
CA THR A 322 7.67 0.44 12.81
C THR A 322 7.07 -0.57 13.79
N ARG A 323 7.92 -1.29 14.54
CA ARG A 323 7.48 -2.25 15.56
C ARG A 323 6.72 -1.57 16.71
N PHE A 324 7.21 -0.43 17.18
CA PHE A 324 6.51 0.34 18.20
C PHE A 324 5.09 0.72 17.76
N PHE A 325 4.93 1.25 16.54
CA PHE A 325 3.62 1.64 16.02
C PHE A 325 2.72 0.45 15.66
N MET A 326 3.27 -0.67 15.21
CA MET A 326 2.50 -1.91 15.04
C MET A 326 1.93 -2.41 16.36
N VAL A 327 2.70 -2.34 17.46
CA VAL A 327 2.21 -2.71 18.80
C VAL A 327 1.18 -1.70 19.29
N LEU A 328 1.42 -0.40 19.09
CA LEU A 328 0.50 0.66 19.50
C LEU A 328 -0.86 0.56 18.80
N THR A 329 -0.85 0.32 17.48
CA THR A 329 -2.08 0.22 16.67
C THR A 329 -2.66 -1.20 16.63
N PHE A 330 -1.98 -2.19 17.21
CA PHE A 330 -2.39 -3.59 17.27
C PHE A 330 -3.87 -3.84 17.63
N PRO A 331 -4.47 -3.22 18.68
CA PRO A 331 -5.85 -3.52 19.05
C PRO A 331 -6.88 -3.23 17.95
N ILE A 332 -6.57 -2.28 17.05
CA ILE A 332 -7.43 -1.89 15.93
C ILE A 332 -6.94 -2.54 14.63
N ALA A 333 -5.62 -2.56 14.40
CA ALA A 333 -5.02 -3.09 13.18
C ALA A 333 -5.19 -4.61 13.06
N TYR A 334 -5.11 -5.37 14.15
CA TYR A 334 -5.23 -6.83 14.14
C TYR A 334 -6.59 -7.38 13.68
N PRO A 335 -7.74 -6.91 14.20
CA PRO A 335 -9.04 -7.39 13.71
C PRO A 335 -9.25 -7.02 12.23
N ILE A 336 -8.84 -5.81 11.82
CA ILE A 336 -8.94 -5.37 10.42
C ILE A 336 -8.07 -6.24 9.53
N SER A 337 -6.82 -6.48 9.90
CA SER A 337 -5.92 -7.34 9.12
C SER A 337 -6.44 -8.76 9.04
N LYS A 338 -7.05 -9.30 10.12
CA LYS A 338 -7.60 -10.65 10.10
C LYS A 338 -8.84 -10.78 9.20
N ILE A 339 -9.67 -9.75 9.15
CA ILE A 339 -10.79 -9.69 8.20
C ILE A 339 -10.23 -9.66 6.77
N LEU A 340 -9.17 -8.88 6.53
CA LEU A 340 -8.53 -8.80 5.22
C LEU A 340 -7.91 -10.15 4.80
N ASP A 341 -7.23 -10.84 5.72
CA ASP A 341 -6.68 -12.19 5.49
C ASP A 341 -7.77 -13.20 5.11
N VAL A 342 -8.94 -13.13 5.77
CA VAL A 342 -10.07 -14.04 5.50
C VAL A 342 -10.76 -13.72 4.17
N LEU A 343 -10.83 -12.45 3.79
CA LEU A 343 -11.53 -12.01 2.58
C LEU A 343 -10.68 -12.15 1.32
N LEU A 344 -9.37 -11.85 1.39
CA LEU A 344 -8.46 -11.87 0.25
C LEU A 344 -7.64 -13.17 0.16
N GLY A 345 -7.58 -13.97 1.23
CA GLY A 345 -6.71 -15.14 1.34
C GLY A 345 -5.27 -14.76 1.72
N ASP A 346 -4.51 -15.72 2.25
CA ASP A 346 -3.09 -15.50 2.56
C ASP A 346 -2.31 -15.19 1.27
N GLU A 347 -1.40 -14.20 1.30
CA GLU A 347 -0.39 -13.92 0.24
C GLU A 347 0.61 -15.09 0.12
N VAL A 348 0.14 -16.29 -0.24
CA VAL A 348 1.00 -17.42 -0.61
C VAL A 348 1.21 -17.33 -2.12
N ILE A 349 2.07 -16.40 -2.54
CA ILE A 349 2.58 -16.39 -3.91
C ILE A 349 3.48 -17.62 -4.05
N SER A 350 2.91 -18.78 -4.33
CA SER A 350 3.70 -19.92 -4.79
C SER A 350 4.21 -19.55 -6.18
N TYR A 351 5.52 -19.32 -6.34
CA TYR A 351 6.08 -19.16 -7.67
C TYR A 351 5.94 -20.50 -8.39
N ASP A 352 5.05 -20.52 -9.38
CA ASP A 352 4.97 -21.61 -10.33
C ASP A 352 6.31 -21.72 -11.08
N ARG A 353 6.72 -22.94 -11.44
CA ARG A 353 7.97 -23.23 -12.17
C ARG A 353 8.14 -22.31 -13.39
N LYS A 354 7.03 -21.96 -14.04
CA LYS A 354 6.95 -21.03 -15.18
C LYS A 354 7.36 -19.60 -14.86
N ARG A 355 6.95 -19.04 -13.71
CA ARG A 355 7.34 -17.67 -13.32
C ARG A 355 8.82 -17.57 -12.96
N LEU A 356 9.37 -18.60 -12.31
CA LEU A 356 10.81 -18.65 -12.03
C LEU A 356 11.61 -18.72 -13.33
N MET A 357 11.14 -19.52 -14.30
CA MET A 357 11.72 -19.58 -15.64
C MET A 357 11.72 -18.21 -16.33
N GLU A 358 10.61 -17.48 -16.30
CA GLU A 358 10.53 -16.14 -16.91
C GLU A 358 11.46 -15.14 -16.25
N LEU A 359 11.58 -15.13 -14.93
CA LEU A 359 12.52 -14.26 -14.22
C LEU A 359 13.97 -14.54 -14.62
N ILE A 360 14.33 -15.83 -14.75
CA ILE A 360 15.67 -16.23 -15.22
C ILE A 360 15.91 -15.75 -16.66
N LYS A 361 14.95 -15.98 -17.58
CA LYS A 361 15.01 -15.52 -18.97
C LYS A 361 15.11 -13.98 -19.13
N MET A 362 14.53 -13.22 -18.20
CA MET A 362 14.67 -11.76 -18.18
C MET A 362 16.04 -11.32 -17.67
N SER A 363 16.66 -12.08 -16.76
CA SER A 363 17.98 -11.80 -16.19
C SER A 363 19.17 -12.19 -17.08
N THR A 364 18.97 -13.10 -18.05
CA THR A 364 20.00 -13.54 -19.03
C THR A 364 20.46 -12.47 -20.03
N ARG A 365 20.06 -11.22 -19.88
CA ARG A 365 20.54 -10.10 -20.72
C ARG A 365 21.94 -9.61 -20.33
N ASP A 366 22.46 -9.96 -19.15
CA ASP A 366 23.85 -9.67 -18.77
C ASP A 366 24.78 -10.79 -19.27
N GLU A 367 25.73 -10.41 -20.13
CA GLU A 367 26.51 -11.30 -21.01
C GLU A 367 27.38 -12.35 -20.29
N GLY A 368 27.66 -12.19 -19.00
CA GLY A 368 28.55 -13.08 -18.23
C GLY A 368 27.91 -14.35 -17.65
N LEU A 369 26.59 -14.35 -17.43
CA LEU A 369 25.84 -15.49 -16.84
C LEU A 369 24.85 -16.11 -17.84
N ALA A 370 24.83 -15.61 -19.07
CA ALA A 370 23.83 -15.96 -20.06
C ALA A 370 23.92 -17.43 -20.49
N GLU A 371 25.11 -18.01 -20.57
CA GLU A 371 25.32 -19.37 -21.07
C GLU A 371 24.97 -20.45 -20.05
N GLU A 372 25.40 -20.31 -18.79
CA GLU A 372 25.00 -21.22 -17.70
C GLU A 372 23.47 -21.20 -17.46
N LEU A 373 22.87 -20.02 -17.55
CA LEU A 373 21.41 -19.88 -17.41
C LEU A 373 20.66 -20.44 -18.61
N LYS A 374 21.20 -20.38 -19.83
CA LYS A 374 20.60 -21.06 -21.00
C LYS A 374 20.52 -22.56 -20.79
N ILE A 375 21.59 -23.18 -20.29
CA ILE A 375 21.60 -24.61 -19.97
C ILE A 375 20.59 -24.92 -18.86
N ALA A 376 20.52 -24.10 -17.81
CA ALA A 376 19.53 -24.29 -16.75
C ALA A 376 18.08 -24.18 -17.26
N VAL A 377 17.82 -23.23 -18.16
CA VAL A 377 16.52 -23.06 -18.82
C VAL A 377 16.21 -24.26 -19.72
N GLY A 378 17.15 -24.69 -20.56
CA GLY A 378 17.00 -25.86 -21.42
C GLY A 378 16.72 -27.13 -20.61
N ALA A 379 17.51 -27.40 -19.56
CA ALA A 379 17.31 -28.50 -18.63
C ALA A 379 15.96 -28.46 -17.89
N MET A 380 15.42 -27.27 -17.67
CA MET A 380 14.05 -27.15 -17.19
C MET A 380 13.07 -27.50 -18.31
N GLU A 381 13.20 -26.96 -19.53
CA GLU A 381 12.26 -27.15 -20.66
C GLU A 381 12.11 -28.59 -21.16
N ILE A 382 13.15 -29.43 -21.13
CA ILE A 382 13.07 -30.87 -21.48
C ILE A 382 11.94 -31.58 -20.73
N SER A 383 11.60 -31.13 -19.52
CA SER A 383 10.55 -31.77 -18.71
C SER A 383 9.16 -31.63 -19.32
N ASP A 384 8.96 -30.65 -20.19
CA ASP A 384 7.68 -30.36 -20.85
C ASP A 384 7.69 -30.76 -22.34
N LYS A 385 8.82 -31.27 -22.87
CA LYS A 385 8.99 -31.67 -24.27
C LYS A 385 8.88 -33.19 -24.46
N THR A 386 8.43 -33.58 -25.65
CA THR A 386 8.32 -34.98 -26.09
C THR A 386 9.30 -35.28 -27.23
N VAL A 387 9.46 -36.55 -27.56
CA VAL A 387 10.32 -37.00 -28.67
C VAL A 387 9.93 -36.32 -30.00
N SER A 388 8.63 -36.12 -30.23
CA SER A 388 8.13 -35.41 -31.42
C SER A 388 8.72 -34.02 -31.64
N ASP A 389 9.11 -33.32 -30.56
CA ASP A 389 9.60 -31.94 -30.63
C ASP A 389 11.06 -31.85 -31.10
N VAL A 390 11.82 -32.94 -30.96
CA VAL A 390 13.27 -32.97 -31.16
C VAL A 390 13.70 -33.98 -32.22
N MET A 391 12.84 -34.94 -32.59
CA MET A 391 13.17 -35.99 -33.58
C MET A 391 13.53 -35.43 -34.97
N THR A 392 14.43 -36.15 -35.65
CA THR A 392 14.67 -35.98 -37.09
C THR A 392 13.57 -36.70 -37.87
N LYS A 393 12.88 -35.97 -38.74
CA LYS A 393 11.78 -36.51 -39.57
C LYS A 393 12.28 -37.58 -40.53
N ILE A 394 11.48 -38.62 -40.76
CA ILE A 394 11.87 -39.78 -41.58
C ILE A 394 12.31 -39.42 -43.00
N ASP A 395 11.74 -38.37 -43.60
CA ASP A 395 12.10 -37.88 -44.92
C ASP A 395 13.56 -37.42 -45.02
N ASP A 396 14.10 -36.91 -43.90
CA ASP A 396 15.44 -36.34 -43.81
C ASP A 396 16.49 -37.35 -43.35
N VAL A 397 16.05 -38.54 -42.94
CA VAL A 397 16.95 -39.61 -42.52
C VAL A 397 17.63 -40.24 -43.72
N PHE A 398 18.97 -40.34 -43.67
CA PHE A 398 19.74 -41.15 -44.60
C PHE A 398 19.59 -42.64 -44.25
N MET A 399 19.05 -43.42 -45.18
CA MET A 399 18.77 -44.85 -44.99
C MET A 399 19.20 -45.65 -46.22
N LEU A 400 19.54 -46.91 -46.02
CA LEU A 400 19.95 -47.82 -47.10
C LEU A 400 18.97 -48.99 -47.23
N PRO A 401 18.64 -49.43 -48.45
CA PRO A 401 17.85 -50.66 -48.61
C PRO A 401 18.70 -51.88 -48.26
N ASN A 402 18.06 -52.92 -47.73
CA ASN A 402 18.71 -54.19 -47.35
C ASN A 402 19.38 -54.93 -48.53
N THR A 403 18.93 -54.67 -49.76
CA THR A 403 19.47 -55.24 -51.00
C THR A 403 20.70 -54.51 -51.54
N THR A 404 21.14 -53.41 -50.92
CA THR A 404 22.36 -52.70 -51.33
C THR A 404 23.57 -53.60 -51.19
N VAL A 405 24.42 -53.59 -52.21
CA VAL A 405 25.70 -54.31 -52.23
C VAL A 405 26.81 -53.36 -51.79
N LEU A 406 27.62 -53.79 -50.82
CA LEU A 406 28.71 -53.03 -50.23
C LEU A 406 29.98 -53.12 -51.09
N ASN A 407 29.99 -52.37 -52.19
CA ASN A 407 31.13 -52.24 -53.08
C ASN A 407 32.03 -51.08 -52.65
N THR A 408 33.24 -50.97 -53.20
CA THR A 408 34.18 -49.87 -52.90
C THR A 408 33.54 -48.49 -53.04
N LYS A 409 32.66 -48.29 -54.03
CA LYS A 409 31.96 -47.01 -54.25
C LYS A 409 30.93 -46.70 -53.18
N THR A 410 30.10 -47.67 -52.81
CA THR A 410 29.03 -47.48 -51.81
C THR A 410 29.61 -47.34 -50.41
N VAL A 411 30.65 -48.10 -50.08
CA VAL A 411 31.38 -47.95 -48.81
C VAL A 411 32.03 -46.57 -48.72
N ALA A 412 32.67 -46.10 -49.80
CA ALA A 412 33.22 -44.75 -49.85
C ALA A 412 32.14 -43.66 -49.74
N GLU A 413 30.96 -43.86 -50.32
CA GLU A 413 29.80 -42.96 -50.19
C GLU A 413 29.30 -42.90 -48.74
N ILE A 414 29.11 -44.06 -48.10
CA ILE A 414 28.71 -44.17 -46.69
C ILE A 414 29.67 -43.41 -45.78
N LEU A 415 30.98 -43.63 -45.96
CA LEU A 415 32.01 -42.95 -45.16
C LEU A 415 32.04 -41.44 -45.40
N ARG A 416 31.76 -40.99 -46.62
CA ARG A 416 31.72 -39.55 -46.95
C ARG A 416 30.51 -38.82 -46.38
N MET A 417 29.41 -39.54 -46.11
CA MET A 417 28.22 -38.95 -45.50
C MET A 417 28.39 -38.66 -44.01
N GLY A 418 29.38 -39.26 -43.34
CA GLY A 418 29.73 -38.94 -41.95
C GLY A 418 28.85 -39.58 -40.88
N TYR A 419 27.73 -40.21 -41.23
CA TYR A 419 26.85 -40.87 -40.26
C TYR A 419 27.47 -42.12 -39.65
N THR A 420 27.41 -42.26 -38.32
CA THR A 420 27.96 -43.44 -37.61
C THR A 420 27.00 -44.63 -37.60
N ARG A 421 25.68 -44.37 -37.58
CA ARG A 421 24.62 -45.39 -37.46
C ARG A 421 23.56 -45.13 -38.53
N ILE A 422 23.35 -46.10 -39.42
CA ILE A 422 22.51 -45.93 -40.62
C ILE A 422 21.37 -46.95 -40.60
N PRO A 423 20.09 -46.51 -40.53
CA PRO A 423 18.95 -47.42 -40.61
C PRO A 423 18.88 -48.15 -41.97
N VAL A 424 18.55 -49.44 -41.91
CA VAL A 424 18.39 -50.30 -43.08
C VAL A 424 16.94 -50.72 -43.21
N PHE A 425 16.32 -50.46 -44.36
CA PHE A 425 14.90 -50.75 -44.61
C PHE A 425 14.71 -51.86 -45.65
N SER A 426 13.55 -52.49 -45.63
CA SER A 426 13.17 -53.56 -46.55
C SER A 426 11.90 -53.19 -47.32
N GLY A 427 12.03 -53.01 -48.64
CA GLY A 427 10.91 -52.59 -49.48
C GLY A 427 10.57 -51.12 -49.28
N ASP A 428 9.73 -50.83 -48.29
CA ASP A 428 9.29 -49.47 -47.97
C ASP A 428 10.16 -48.83 -46.87
N ARG A 429 10.36 -47.51 -46.93
CA ARG A 429 11.20 -46.76 -45.96
C ARG A 429 10.62 -46.82 -44.54
N ASN A 430 9.31 -47.06 -44.41
CA ASN A 430 8.64 -47.22 -43.13
C ASN A 430 9.00 -48.55 -42.43
N THR A 431 9.54 -49.53 -43.17
CA THR A 431 9.87 -50.85 -42.64
C THR A 431 11.37 -50.98 -42.40
N VAL A 432 11.83 -50.48 -41.25
CA VAL A 432 13.22 -50.61 -40.81
C VAL A 432 13.45 -51.96 -40.15
N VAL A 433 14.43 -52.71 -40.67
CA VAL A 433 14.71 -54.08 -40.26
C VAL A 433 16.01 -54.20 -39.47
N ALA A 434 16.98 -53.31 -39.69
CA ALA A 434 18.28 -53.37 -39.05
C ALA A 434 18.96 -52.01 -38.95
N LEU A 435 20.04 -51.94 -38.17
CA LEU A 435 20.90 -50.76 -38.04
C LEU A 435 22.33 -51.15 -38.45
N LEU A 436 22.89 -50.44 -39.44
CA LEU A 436 24.27 -50.61 -39.89
C LEU A 436 25.17 -49.65 -39.12
N PHE A 437 26.19 -50.17 -38.44
CA PHE A 437 27.22 -49.33 -37.82
C PHE A 437 28.40 -49.23 -38.77
N VAL A 438 28.88 -48.02 -39.03
CA VAL A 438 29.99 -47.81 -39.97
C VAL A 438 31.27 -48.52 -39.54
N LYS A 439 31.50 -48.67 -38.24
CA LYS A 439 32.65 -49.43 -37.70
C LYS A 439 32.67 -50.91 -38.13
N ASP A 440 31.52 -51.49 -38.42
CA ASP A 440 31.42 -52.89 -38.86
C ASP A 440 31.99 -53.08 -40.27
N LEU A 441 32.00 -52.00 -41.06
CA LEU A 441 32.59 -51.98 -42.40
C LEU A 441 34.13 -51.99 -42.37
N ALA A 442 34.76 -51.75 -41.22
CA ALA A 442 36.21 -51.59 -41.12
C ALA A 442 37.00 -52.87 -41.43
N LEU A 443 36.40 -54.04 -41.19
CA LEU A 443 37.03 -55.35 -41.43
C LEU A 443 36.50 -56.04 -42.70
N LEU A 444 35.61 -55.39 -43.44
CA LEU A 444 35.05 -55.93 -44.67
C LEU A 444 35.92 -55.53 -45.86
N ASP A 445 36.26 -56.52 -46.70
CA ASP A 445 36.87 -56.24 -48.00
C ASP A 445 35.76 -55.81 -48.97
N PRO A 446 35.81 -54.59 -49.54
CA PRO A 446 34.80 -54.13 -50.49
C PRO A 446 34.79 -54.94 -51.80
N ASP A 447 35.84 -55.70 -52.10
CA ASP A 447 35.92 -56.54 -53.30
C ASP A 447 35.06 -57.82 -53.19
N ASP A 448 34.68 -58.22 -51.97
CA ASP A 448 33.81 -59.37 -51.72
C ASP A 448 32.33 -59.10 -52.05
N ASN A 449 31.95 -57.83 -52.26
CA ASN A 449 30.59 -57.42 -52.64
C ASN A 449 29.49 -58.02 -51.74
N PHE A 450 29.68 -58.00 -50.41
CA PHE A 450 28.66 -58.44 -49.46
C PHE A 450 27.39 -57.59 -49.56
N MET A 451 26.22 -58.21 -49.37
CA MET A 451 24.98 -57.47 -49.19
C MET A 451 24.87 -56.92 -47.77
N ILE A 452 24.26 -55.74 -47.61
CA ILE A 452 24.05 -55.13 -46.28
C ILE A 452 23.31 -56.09 -45.33
N GLN A 453 22.31 -56.82 -45.82
CA GLN A 453 21.58 -57.80 -45.02
C GLN A 453 22.49 -58.86 -44.37
N THR A 454 23.55 -59.29 -45.06
CA THR A 454 24.51 -60.28 -44.52
C THR A 454 25.31 -59.71 -43.36
N VAL A 455 25.76 -58.45 -43.49
CA VAL A 455 26.54 -57.77 -42.46
C VAL A 455 25.67 -57.46 -41.24
N CYS A 456 24.48 -56.89 -41.47
CA CYS A 456 23.53 -56.62 -40.40
C CYS A 456 23.05 -57.88 -39.69
N GLY A 457 22.84 -58.98 -40.43
CA GLY A 457 22.47 -60.28 -39.86
C GLY A 457 23.59 -60.97 -39.08
N PHE A 458 24.85 -60.59 -39.28
CA PHE A 458 25.97 -61.10 -38.49
C PHE A 458 26.17 -60.33 -37.18
N HIS A 459 26.03 -59.01 -37.21
CA HIS A 459 26.27 -58.16 -36.04
C HIS A 459 25.04 -57.97 -35.13
N GLU A 460 23.82 -58.06 -35.68
CA GLU A 460 22.55 -58.00 -34.94
C GLU A 460 22.45 -56.84 -33.93
N HIS A 461 22.83 -55.63 -34.35
CA HIS A 461 22.71 -54.44 -33.47
C HIS A 461 21.26 -54.21 -33.03
N PRO A 462 21.04 -53.83 -31.75
CA PRO A 462 19.70 -53.65 -31.23
C PRO A 462 18.99 -52.47 -31.89
N LEU A 463 17.85 -52.74 -32.53
CA LEU A 463 16.95 -51.74 -33.08
C LEU A 463 15.85 -51.44 -32.06
N ARG A 464 15.76 -50.18 -31.61
CA ARG A 464 14.78 -49.73 -30.63
C ARG A 464 13.74 -48.83 -31.26
N PHE A 465 12.49 -49.04 -30.89
CA PHE A 465 11.35 -48.23 -31.30
C PHE A 465 10.73 -47.56 -30.09
N VAL A 466 10.41 -46.27 -30.22
CA VAL A 466 9.81 -45.44 -29.17
C VAL A 466 8.63 -44.66 -29.75
N MET A 467 7.68 -44.30 -28.90
CA MET A 467 6.50 -43.53 -29.34
C MET A 467 6.82 -42.04 -29.42
N GLU A 468 6.19 -41.32 -30.35
CA GLU A 468 6.39 -39.87 -30.53
C GLU A 468 6.02 -39.03 -29.29
N ASP A 469 5.07 -39.51 -28.47
CA ASP A 469 4.58 -38.86 -27.26
C ASP A 469 5.44 -39.16 -26.01
N THR A 470 6.50 -39.97 -26.16
CA THR A 470 7.39 -40.30 -25.06
C THR A 470 8.07 -39.04 -24.53
N PRO A 471 8.05 -38.76 -23.21
CA PRO A 471 8.73 -37.60 -22.65
C PRO A 471 10.26 -37.68 -22.78
N LEU A 472 10.91 -36.57 -23.12
CA LEU A 472 12.38 -36.55 -23.31
C LEU A 472 13.16 -36.93 -22.05
N ARG A 473 12.61 -36.67 -20.85
CA ARG A 473 13.22 -37.11 -19.59
C ARG A 473 13.38 -38.63 -19.51
N VAL A 474 12.36 -39.37 -19.95
CA VAL A 474 12.38 -40.83 -19.95
C VAL A 474 13.39 -41.33 -20.98
N MET A 475 13.38 -40.74 -22.18
CA MET A 475 14.35 -41.07 -23.22
C MET A 475 15.80 -40.82 -22.80
N LEU A 476 16.07 -39.70 -22.12
CA LEU A 476 17.40 -39.39 -21.60
C LEU A 476 17.84 -40.45 -20.57
N GLU A 477 16.95 -40.88 -19.69
CA GLU A 477 17.25 -41.95 -18.73
C GLU A 477 17.51 -43.29 -19.42
N GLU A 478 16.80 -43.61 -20.51
CA GLU A 478 17.05 -44.81 -21.30
C GLU A 478 18.39 -44.76 -22.02
N PHE A 479 18.70 -43.68 -22.75
CA PHE A 479 19.99 -43.54 -23.44
C PHE A 479 21.17 -43.53 -22.47
N LYS A 480 20.99 -42.98 -21.26
CA LYS A 480 22.02 -43.02 -20.19
C LYS A 480 22.34 -44.43 -19.68
N LYS A 481 21.49 -45.42 -19.90
CA LYS A 481 21.82 -46.83 -19.57
C LYS A 481 22.93 -47.36 -20.49
N GLY A 482 23.12 -46.77 -21.66
CA GLY A 482 24.23 -47.06 -22.58
C GLY A 482 23.98 -48.23 -23.54
N ASP A 483 22.77 -48.80 -23.57
CA ASP A 483 22.46 -49.94 -24.44
C ASP A 483 22.32 -49.54 -25.92
N TYR A 484 21.90 -48.31 -26.19
CA TYR A 484 21.71 -47.72 -27.51
C TYR A 484 21.67 -46.19 -27.38
N HIS A 485 22.11 -45.47 -28.42
CA HIS A 485 22.06 -43.99 -28.48
C HIS A 485 21.23 -43.48 -29.68
N LEU A 486 20.55 -44.37 -30.39
CA LEU A 486 19.64 -44.05 -31.50
C LEU A 486 18.38 -44.90 -31.35
N ALA A 487 17.23 -44.26 -31.46
CA ALA A 487 15.93 -44.92 -31.44
C ALA A 487 15.07 -44.45 -32.61
N MET A 488 14.33 -45.37 -33.21
CA MET A 488 13.36 -45.08 -34.25
C MET A 488 12.04 -44.63 -33.61
N VAL A 489 11.43 -43.57 -34.13
CA VAL A 489 10.21 -42.98 -33.57
C VAL A 489 9.01 -43.43 -34.38
N GLN A 490 8.01 -43.97 -33.70
CA GLN A 490 6.77 -44.43 -34.30
C GLN A 490 5.56 -43.71 -33.72
N ARG A 491 4.51 -43.63 -34.52
CA ARG A 491 3.19 -43.16 -34.13
C ARG A 491 2.16 -44.26 -34.38
N ILE A 492 1.20 -44.35 -33.48
CA ILE A 492 0.05 -45.23 -33.63
C ILE A 492 -0.96 -44.53 -34.54
N VAL A 493 -1.26 -45.13 -35.68
CA VAL A 493 -2.32 -44.69 -36.58
C VAL A 493 -3.53 -45.58 -36.32
N GLU A 494 -4.51 -45.03 -35.62
CA GLU A 494 -5.80 -45.66 -35.41
C GLU A 494 -6.63 -45.53 -36.70
N SER A 495 -7.13 -46.65 -37.22
CA SER A 495 -8.08 -46.68 -38.34
C SER A 495 -9.39 -47.30 -37.86
N GLU A 496 -10.53 -46.73 -38.27
CA GLU A 496 -11.86 -47.20 -37.83
C GLU A 496 -12.17 -48.65 -38.27
N GLU A 497 -11.45 -49.17 -39.27
CA GLU A 497 -11.73 -50.44 -39.94
C GLU A 497 -10.62 -51.50 -39.76
N ALA A 498 -9.50 -51.17 -39.08
CA ALA A 498 -8.35 -52.07 -38.93
C ALA A 498 -7.64 -51.91 -37.57
N ASP A 499 -6.83 -52.91 -37.21
CA ASP A 499 -5.99 -52.84 -36.02
C ASP A 499 -5.02 -51.65 -36.08
N PRO A 500 -4.69 -51.01 -34.94
CA PRO A 500 -3.79 -49.86 -34.91
C PRO A 500 -2.44 -50.21 -35.54
N ALA A 501 -2.07 -49.46 -36.57
CA ALA A 501 -0.83 -49.65 -37.30
C ALA A 501 0.26 -48.72 -36.74
N TYR A 502 1.50 -49.21 -36.71
CA TYR A 502 2.65 -48.38 -36.37
C TYR A 502 3.20 -47.75 -37.65
N GLU A 503 3.22 -46.43 -37.69
CA GLU A 503 3.86 -45.65 -38.74
C GLU A 503 5.19 -45.11 -38.23
N LEU A 504 6.25 -45.23 -39.03
CA LEU A 504 7.55 -44.66 -38.72
C LEU A 504 7.55 -43.17 -39.04
N VAL A 505 7.80 -42.32 -38.05
CA VAL A 505 7.72 -40.86 -38.19
C VAL A 505 9.10 -40.21 -38.22
N GLY A 506 10.10 -40.84 -37.58
CA GLY A 506 11.45 -40.29 -37.51
C GLY A 506 12.43 -41.15 -36.73
N LEU A 507 13.54 -40.53 -36.33
CA LEU A 507 14.49 -41.07 -35.36
C LEU A 507 14.91 -39.99 -34.37
N VAL A 508 15.38 -40.42 -33.20
CA VAL A 508 15.93 -39.54 -32.16
C VAL A 508 17.23 -40.13 -31.64
N THR A 509 18.19 -39.26 -31.36
CA THR A 509 19.51 -39.61 -30.85
C THR A 509 19.73 -39.02 -29.45
N LEU A 510 20.77 -39.47 -28.76
CA LEU A 510 21.14 -38.87 -27.48
C LEU A 510 21.62 -37.42 -27.67
N GLU A 511 22.30 -37.18 -28.78
CA GLU A 511 22.84 -35.90 -29.20
C GLU A 511 21.72 -34.85 -29.30
N ASP A 512 20.61 -35.15 -30.00
CA ASP A 512 19.48 -34.22 -30.13
C ASP A 512 18.89 -33.80 -28.76
N ILE A 513 18.82 -34.73 -27.80
CA ILE A 513 18.33 -34.43 -26.44
C ILE A 513 19.30 -33.54 -25.67
N VAL A 514 20.62 -33.74 -25.86
CA VAL A 514 21.64 -32.92 -25.20
C VAL A 514 21.70 -31.53 -25.81
N GLU A 515 21.55 -31.40 -27.13
CA GLU A 515 21.44 -30.11 -27.82
C GLU A 515 20.27 -29.28 -27.30
N GLU A 516 19.13 -29.93 -27.05
CA GLU A 516 17.97 -29.29 -26.44
C GLU A 516 18.24 -28.82 -25.00
N ILE A 517 19.05 -29.55 -24.22
CA ILE A 517 19.45 -29.11 -22.88
C ILE A 517 20.43 -27.93 -22.95
N LEU A 518 21.38 -27.99 -23.87
CA LEU A 518 22.41 -26.96 -24.03
C LEU A 518 21.89 -25.72 -24.76
N GLN A 519 20.74 -25.82 -25.44
CA GLN A 519 20.19 -24.80 -26.33
C GLN A 519 21.23 -24.36 -27.39
N ALA A 520 22.03 -25.33 -27.84
CA ALA A 520 23.14 -25.15 -28.77
C ALA A 520 23.38 -26.46 -29.54
N GLU A 521 23.64 -26.33 -30.83
CA GLU A 521 24.01 -27.44 -31.72
C GLU A 521 25.40 -27.96 -31.36
N ILE A 522 25.55 -29.27 -31.34
CA ILE A 522 26.84 -29.94 -31.15
C ILE A 522 27.37 -30.30 -32.53
N VAL A 523 28.40 -29.59 -32.98
CA VAL A 523 29.04 -29.88 -34.27
C VAL A 523 30.11 -30.94 -34.09
N ASP A 524 29.92 -32.13 -34.67
CA ASP A 524 30.95 -33.16 -34.70
C ASP A 524 31.98 -32.91 -35.83
N GLU A 525 33.18 -33.47 -35.69
CA GLU A 525 34.30 -33.28 -36.63
C GLU A 525 33.98 -33.77 -38.05
N THR A 526 33.06 -34.73 -38.18
CA THR A 526 32.65 -35.35 -39.45
C THR A 526 31.34 -34.81 -40.02
N ASP A 527 30.64 -33.91 -39.33
CA ASP A 527 29.33 -33.43 -39.78
C ASP A 527 29.45 -32.41 -40.91
N VAL A 528 28.76 -32.69 -42.02
CA VAL A 528 28.62 -31.76 -43.13
C VAL A 528 27.57 -30.72 -42.74
N VAL A 529 27.97 -29.70 -41.95
CA VAL A 529 27.18 -28.58 -41.42
C VAL A 529 25.83 -28.38 -42.12
N MET A 530 24.79 -29.02 -41.59
CA MET A 530 23.40 -28.83 -41.98
C MET A 530 22.54 -28.79 -40.73
N ASP A 531 21.91 -27.64 -40.53
CA ASP A 531 20.95 -27.35 -39.48
C ASP A 531 19.68 -28.19 -39.66
N ASN A 532 19.28 -28.95 -38.63
CA ASN A 532 18.10 -29.83 -38.64
C ASN A 532 16.78 -29.05 -38.73
N VAL A 533 16.75 -27.76 -38.35
CA VAL A 533 15.54 -26.92 -38.29
C VAL A 533 15.46 -25.90 -39.43
N HIS A 534 16.56 -25.22 -39.78
CA HIS A 534 16.57 -24.19 -40.84
C HIS A 534 17.41 -24.53 -42.07
N ARG A 535 18.12 -25.67 -42.11
CA ARG A 535 18.95 -26.11 -43.25
C ARG A 535 19.83 -24.99 -43.84
N ILE A 536 20.37 -24.09 -43.01
CA ILE A 536 21.23 -23.01 -43.47
C ILE A 536 22.67 -23.51 -43.51
N ARG A 537 23.21 -23.70 -44.71
CA ARG A 537 24.64 -23.92 -44.92
C ARG A 537 25.40 -22.62 -44.62
N ARG A 538 26.07 -22.52 -43.47
CA ARG A 538 26.91 -21.34 -43.20
C ARG A 538 28.22 -21.44 -43.98
N ARG A 539 28.59 -20.34 -44.65
CA ARG A 539 29.95 -20.14 -45.17
C ARG A 539 30.90 -20.09 -43.98
N ASN A 540 31.98 -20.87 -44.04
CA ASN A 540 33.10 -20.79 -43.11
C ASN A 540 33.50 -19.33 -42.92
N ALA A 541 33.34 -18.82 -41.70
CA ALA A 541 34.08 -17.65 -41.23
C ALA A 541 35.45 -18.16 -40.76
N GLN A 542 36.28 -18.55 -41.73
CA GLN A 542 37.72 -18.70 -41.56
C GLN A 542 38.41 -17.86 -42.62
N THR A 543 38.42 -16.56 -42.34
CA THR A 543 39.40 -15.57 -42.78
C THR A 543 39.33 -14.47 -41.73
N ASP A 544 40.06 -14.68 -40.63
CA ASP A 544 41.15 -13.80 -40.17
C ASP A 544 41.75 -14.30 -38.84
#